data_AF-A0A7J9Z496-F1
#
_entry.id   AF-A0A7J9Z496-F1
#
_cell.length_a   1.000
_cell.length_b   1.000
_cell.length_c   1.000
_cell.angle_alpha   90.00
_cell.angle_beta   90.00
_cell.angle_gamma   90.00
#
_symmetry.space_group_name_H-M   'P 1'
#
loop_
_entity.id
_entity.type
_entity.pdbx_description
1 polymer ?
#
loop_
_entity_poly.entity_id
_entity_poly.type
_entity_poly.pdbx_seq_one_letter_code
_entity_poly.pdbx_strand_id
1 'polypeptide(L)'
;MIKTDADNQLLCPSCGAEWVHTDIVYVSARHEDGSFNEISVNGVTGQVVTNRPEPGPVGPTQNEGRRHRMAVTGWCEHCPGRFALVFTQHKGVTFVETVSAGDRSVQGDPV
;
A
#
# COMPACT_ATOMS: atom_id res chain seq x y z
N MET A 1 -10.59 4.14 5.41
CA MET A 1 -11.17 2.85 5.86
C MET A 1 -11.42 2.02 4.63
N ILE A 2 -10.98 0.75 4.64
CA ILE A 2 -11.24 -0.17 3.52
C ILE A 2 -12.74 -0.37 3.42
N LYS A 3 -13.28 -0.24 2.21
CA LYS A 3 -14.69 -0.44 1.94
C LYS A 3 -14.85 -1.56 0.94
N THR A 4 -15.84 -2.42 1.19
CA THR A 4 -16.28 -3.42 0.24
C THR A 4 -17.78 -3.31 0.04
N ASP A 5 -18.29 -3.79 -1.10
CA ASP A 5 -19.72 -3.97 -1.32
C ASP A 5 -20.22 -5.29 -0.69
N ALA A 6 -21.46 -5.67 -0.99
CA ALA A 6 -22.09 -6.90 -0.51
C ALA A 6 -21.46 -8.18 -1.10
N ASP A 7 -20.79 -8.07 -2.24
CA ASP A 7 -20.10 -9.17 -2.93
C ASP A 7 -18.62 -9.28 -2.54
N ASN A 8 -18.16 -8.42 -1.62
CA ASN A 8 -16.78 -8.28 -1.15
C ASN A 8 -15.82 -7.68 -2.22
N GLN A 9 -16.34 -6.95 -3.20
CA GLN A 9 -15.52 -6.18 -4.12
C GLN A 9 -14.92 -4.98 -3.40
N LEU A 10 -13.63 -4.70 -3.65
CA LEU A 10 -12.97 -3.54 -3.08
C LEU A 10 -13.53 -2.26 -3.72
N LEU A 11 -13.98 -1.32 -2.90
CA LEU A 11 -14.49 -0.03 -3.37
C LEU A 11 -13.40 1.03 -3.36
N CYS A 12 -13.42 1.89 -4.37
CA CYS A 12 -12.55 3.05 -4.47
C CYS A 12 -12.70 3.92 -3.22
N PRO A 13 -11.60 4.20 -2.49
CA PRO A 13 -11.66 5.03 -1.30
C PRO A 13 -12.11 6.47 -1.56
N SER A 14 -11.91 6.96 -2.80
CA SER A 14 -12.21 8.34 -3.19
C SER A 14 -13.66 8.53 -3.65
N CYS A 15 -14.20 7.64 -4.50
CA CYS A 15 -15.52 7.81 -5.11
C CYS A 15 -16.52 6.68 -4.80
N GLY A 16 -16.07 5.57 -4.19
CA GLY A 16 -16.92 4.43 -3.85
C GLY A 16 -17.24 3.47 -5.00
N ALA A 17 -16.73 3.70 -6.22
CA ALA A 17 -16.92 2.79 -7.35
C ALA A 17 -16.13 1.48 -7.18
N GLU A 18 -16.63 0.38 -7.75
CA GLU A 18 -16.06 -0.97 -7.64
C GLU A 18 -14.93 -1.27 -8.66
N TRP A 19 -14.80 -0.46 -9.71
CA TRP A 19 -13.77 -0.65 -10.75
C TRP A 19 -12.43 -0.11 -10.28
N VAL A 20 -11.77 -0.87 -9.41
CA VAL A 20 -10.43 -0.60 -8.91
C VAL A 20 -9.44 -1.66 -9.40
N HIS A 21 -8.23 -1.22 -9.72
CA HIS A 21 -7.15 -2.05 -10.24
C HIS A 21 -5.95 -1.96 -9.29
N THR A 22 -5.46 -3.10 -8.81
CA THR A 22 -4.24 -3.18 -8.00
C THR A 22 -3.00 -3.33 -8.88
N ASP A 23 -1.91 -2.63 -8.57
CA ASP A 23 -0.70 -2.62 -9.42
C ASP A 23 0.60 -3.04 -8.70
N ILE A 24 1.00 -2.35 -7.64
CA ILE A 24 2.29 -2.58 -6.97
C ILE A 24 2.06 -3.07 -5.54
N VAL A 25 2.79 -4.11 -5.16
CA VAL A 25 2.84 -4.60 -3.78
C VAL A 25 4.18 -4.23 -3.17
N TYR A 26 4.15 -3.64 -1.98
CA TYR A 26 5.32 -3.32 -1.18
C TYR A 26 5.33 -4.20 0.05
N VAL A 27 6.50 -4.72 0.40
CA VAL A 27 6.75 -5.48 1.63
C VAL A 27 7.98 -4.91 2.31
N SER A 28 7.84 -4.55 3.58
CA SER A 28 8.90 -3.98 4.40
C SER A 28 9.02 -4.81 5.66
N ALA A 29 10.12 -5.54 5.81
CA ALA A 29 10.35 -6.36 7.00
C ALA A 29 11.80 -6.23 7.47
N ARG A 30 12.04 -6.61 8.72
CA ARG A 30 13.37 -6.60 9.32
C ARG A 30 13.49 -7.66 10.38
N HIS A 31 14.71 -8.12 10.64
CA HIS A 31 15.00 -8.94 11.79
C HIS A 31 15.27 -8.03 13.00
N GLU A 32 14.44 -8.11 14.05
CA GLU A 32 14.57 -7.33 15.30
C GLU A 32 14.83 -5.82 15.07
N ASP A 33 16.05 -5.38 15.36
CA ASP A 33 16.55 -4.00 15.25
C ASP A 33 17.44 -3.76 14.04
N GLY A 34 17.51 -4.74 13.14
CA GLY A 34 18.17 -4.59 11.84
C GLY A 34 17.46 -3.59 10.92
N SER A 35 18.14 -3.27 9.82
CA SER A 35 17.60 -2.41 8.76
C SER A 35 16.37 -3.03 8.10
N PHE A 36 15.50 -2.18 7.56
CA PHE A 36 14.38 -2.62 6.74
C PHE A 36 14.87 -3.16 5.40
N ASN A 37 14.33 -4.31 5.03
CA ASN A 37 14.38 -4.84 3.68
C ASN A 37 13.08 -4.46 3.00
N GLU A 38 13.14 -3.45 2.13
CA GLU A 38 12.03 -3.02 1.30
C GLU A 38 12.05 -3.82 -0.01
N ILE A 39 10.92 -4.44 -0.34
CA ILE A 39 10.69 -5.17 -1.58
C ILE A 39 9.46 -4.58 -2.25
N SER A 40 9.54 -4.26 -3.54
CA SER A 40 8.38 -3.91 -4.35
C SER A 40 8.23 -4.84 -5.54
N VAL A 41 7.00 -5.30 -5.78
CA VAL A 41 6.61 -6.12 -6.93
C VAL A 41 5.61 -5.34 -7.76
N ASN A 42 5.95 -5.02 -9.00
CA ASN A 42 5.05 -4.40 -9.95
C ASN A 42 4.35 -5.49 -10.77
N GLY A 43 3.06 -5.70 -10.53
CA GLY A 43 2.25 -6.72 -11.22
C GLY A 43 1.98 -6.41 -12.69
N VAL A 44 2.14 -5.16 -13.13
CA VAL A 44 1.95 -4.72 -14.52
C VAL A 44 3.18 -5.03 -15.36
N THR A 45 4.37 -4.74 -14.84
CA THR A 45 5.64 -4.91 -15.57
C THR A 45 6.35 -6.23 -15.26
N GLY A 46 5.95 -6.92 -14.18
CA GLY A 46 6.65 -8.09 -13.65
C GLY A 46 7.95 -7.76 -12.89
N GLN A 47 8.27 -6.48 -12.70
CA GLN A 47 9.50 -6.05 -12.05
C GLN A 47 9.47 -6.35 -10.54
N VAL A 48 10.56 -6.90 -10.02
CA VAL A 48 10.82 -7.06 -8.58
C VAL A 48 12.05 -6.24 -8.21
N VAL A 49 11.90 -5.35 -7.24
CA VAL A 49 12.99 -4.54 -6.69
C VAL A 49 13.16 -4.88 -5.23
N THR A 50 14.39 -5.22 -4.82
CA THR A 50 14.77 -5.48 -3.43
C THR A 50 15.71 -4.39 -2.94
N ASN A 51 15.72 -4.14 -1.63
CA ASN A 51 16.54 -3.10 -1.00
C ASN A 51 16.26 -1.70 -1.56
N ARG A 52 14.99 -1.41 -1.84
CA ARG A 52 14.58 -0.10 -2.35
C ARG A 52 14.96 0.98 -1.32
N PRO A 53 15.60 2.09 -1.73
CA PRO A 53 16.01 3.15 -0.81
C PRO A 53 14.82 3.94 -0.26
N GLU A 54 13.73 4.00 -1.03
CA GLU A 54 12.49 4.67 -0.63
C GLU A 54 11.47 3.66 -0.09
N PRO A 55 10.85 3.95 1.06
CA PRO A 55 9.80 3.09 1.61
C PRO A 55 8.55 3.16 0.72
N GLY A 56 7.81 2.05 0.66
CA GLY A 56 6.45 2.04 0.10
C GLY A 56 5.48 2.91 0.91
N PRO A 57 4.21 3.01 0.45
CA PRO A 57 3.18 3.80 1.12
C PRO A 57 3.03 3.45 2.61
N VAL A 58 2.82 4.49 3.43
CA VAL A 58 2.71 4.37 4.89
C VAL A 58 1.36 4.90 5.37
N GLY A 59 0.73 4.20 6.31
CA GLY A 59 -0.52 4.61 6.93
C GLY A 59 -0.30 5.74 7.95
N PRO A 60 -1.27 6.66 8.11
CA PRO A 60 -1.17 7.81 9.02
C PRO A 60 -1.05 7.41 10.48
N THR A 61 -1.58 6.26 10.88
CA THR A 61 -1.66 5.86 12.29
C THR A 61 -0.31 5.40 12.84
N GLN A 62 0.66 5.07 11.96
CA GLN A 62 1.92 4.43 12.36
C GLN A 62 3.14 5.05 11.66
N ASN A 63 3.11 6.37 11.42
CA ASN A 63 4.19 7.12 10.77
C ASN A 63 5.54 7.11 11.55
N GLU A 64 5.61 6.39 12.67
CA GLU A 64 6.74 6.39 13.60
C GLU A 64 7.00 4.95 14.14
N GLY A 65 8.03 4.27 13.60
CA GLY A 65 8.75 3.23 14.33
C GLY A 65 8.92 1.84 13.69
N ARG A 66 9.27 0.88 14.57
CA ARG A 66 9.70 -0.51 14.29
C ARG A 66 8.53 -1.40 13.85
N ARG A 67 8.15 -1.39 12.56
CA ARG A 67 6.94 -2.11 12.07
C ARG A 67 7.18 -2.86 10.77
N HIS A 68 6.76 -4.13 10.72
CA HIS A 68 6.66 -4.84 9.44
C HIS A 68 5.43 -4.34 8.69
N ARG A 69 5.55 -4.18 7.38
CA ARG A 69 4.50 -3.58 6.55
C ARG A 69 4.30 -4.33 5.26
N MET A 70 3.06 -4.31 4.79
CA MET A 70 2.69 -4.66 3.43
C MET A 70 1.78 -3.55 2.92
N ALA A 71 2.00 -3.07 1.70
CA ALA A 71 1.08 -2.14 1.06
C ALA A 71 0.71 -2.65 -0.33
N VAL A 72 -0.57 -2.56 -0.69
CA VAL A 72 -1.05 -2.85 -2.04
C VAL A 72 -1.57 -1.56 -2.63
N THR A 73 -0.95 -1.07 -3.70
CA THR A 73 -1.39 0.13 -4.40
C THR A 73 -2.37 -0.20 -5.51
N GLY A 74 -3.15 0.80 -5.88
CA GLY A 74 -4.06 0.70 -7.01
C GLY A 74 -4.62 2.04 -7.44
N TRP A 75 -5.48 1.98 -8.45
CA TRP A 75 -6.15 3.13 -9.04
C TRP A 75 -7.61 2.78 -9.37
N CYS A 76 -8.43 3.82 -9.57
CA CYS A 76 -9.83 3.67 -9.93
C CYS A 76 -10.07 4.03 -11.40
N GLU A 77 -10.87 3.23 -12.09
CA GLU A 77 -11.25 3.49 -13.48
C GLU A 77 -12.30 4.60 -13.60
N HIS A 78 -13.12 4.80 -12.56
CA HIS A 78 -14.20 5.79 -12.55
C HIS A 78 -13.74 7.22 -12.21
N CYS A 79 -12.65 7.36 -11.44
CA CYS A 79 -12.13 8.67 -11.03
C CYS A 79 -10.59 8.66 -11.01
N PRO A 80 -9.90 9.80 -11.06
CA PRO A 80 -8.43 9.86 -11.07
C PRO A 80 -7.77 9.46 -9.73
N GLY A 81 -8.50 8.77 -8.84
CA GLY A 81 -8.04 8.41 -7.51
C GLY A 81 -7.07 7.25 -7.57
N ARG A 82 -5.92 7.41 -6.92
CA ARG A 82 -5.02 6.29 -6.56
C ARG A 82 -5.09 6.06 -5.06
N PHE A 83 -4.81 4.85 -4.63
CA PHE A 83 -4.85 4.47 -3.23
C PHE A 83 -3.79 3.43 -2.89
N ALA A 84 -3.55 3.26 -1.59
CA ALA A 84 -2.82 2.15 -1.02
C ALA A 84 -3.62 1.55 0.14
N LEU A 85 -3.70 0.22 0.18
CA LEU A 85 -4.13 -0.54 1.35
C LEU A 85 -2.88 -0.90 2.15
N VAL A 86 -2.72 -0.30 3.32
CA VAL A 86 -1.51 -0.47 4.15
C VAL A 86 -1.84 -1.35 5.34
N PHE A 87 -1.05 -2.41 5.49
CA PHE A 87 -1.07 -3.35 6.60
C PHE A 87 0.19 -3.12 7.41
N THR A 88 0.05 -2.70 8.66
CA THR A 88 1.18 -2.46 9.56
C THR A 88 1.11 -3.42 10.73
N GLN A 89 2.16 -4.21 10.95
CA GLN A 89 2.24 -5.13 12.08
C GLN A 89 3.08 -4.57 13.23
N HIS A 90 2.55 -4.72 14.44
CA HIS A 90 3.24 -4.47 15.68
C HIS A 90 2.89 -5.52 16.73
N LYS A 91 3.86 -6.32 17.18
CA LYS A 91 3.70 -7.27 18.30
C LYS A 91 2.44 -8.14 18.17
N GLY A 92 2.22 -8.73 17.00
CA GLY A 92 1.06 -9.58 16.71
C GLY A 92 -0.25 -8.85 16.38
N VAL A 93 -0.29 -7.52 16.45
CA VAL A 93 -1.44 -6.71 16.03
C VAL A 93 -1.23 -6.20 14.61
N THR A 94 -2.26 -6.31 13.77
CA THR A 94 -2.26 -5.77 12.40
C THR A 94 -3.21 -4.58 12.32
N PHE A 95 -2.66 -3.41 11.96
CA PHE A 95 -3.41 -2.22 11.60
C PHE A 95 -3.67 -2.25 10.10
N VAL A 96 -4.88 -1.85 9.70
CA VAL A 96 -5.31 -1.85 8.30
C VAL A 96 -5.84 -0.47 7.95
N GLU A 97 -5.18 0.17 7.00
CA GLU A 97 -5.37 1.58 6.68
C GLU A 97 -5.53 1.78 5.17
N THR A 98 -6.20 2.86 4.80
CA THR A 98 -6.34 3.26 3.40
C THR A 98 -5.72 4.63 3.24
N VAL A 99 -4.78 4.76 2.31
CA VAL A 99 -4.10 6.01 1.98
C VAL A 99 -4.52 6.40 0.58
N SER A 100 -5.06 7.61 0.40
CA SER A 100 -5.40 8.15 -0.93
C SER A 100 -4.22 8.96 -1.47
N ALA A 101 -4.00 8.93 -2.78
CA ALA A 101 -2.98 9.76 -3.44
C ALA A 101 -3.41 11.23 -3.51
N GLY A 102 -3.38 11.88 -2.34
CA GLY A 102 -3.25 13.32 -2.12
C GLY A 102 -2.16 13.60 -1.08
N ASP A 103 -1.75 12.59 -0.32
CA ASP A 103 -0.74 12.66 0.75
C ASP A 103 0.61 12.10 0.28
N ARG A 104 1.32 12.80 -0.62
CA ARG A 104 2.78 12.73 -0.97
C ARG A 104 3.57 11.39 -0.91
N SER A 105 2.95 10.21 -0.82
CA SER A 105 3.59 8.93 -0.49
C SER A 105 3.28 7.81 -1.49
N VAL A 106 2.60 8.13 -2.60
CA VAL A 106 2.12 7.15 -3.61
C VAL A 106 2.79 7.37 -4.97
N GLN A 107 3.87 8.15 -5.04
CA GLN A 107 4.65 8.30 -6.28
C GLN A 107 5.65 7.13 -6.39
N GLY A 108 5.17 6.00 -6.90
CA GLY A 108 6.01 5.15 -7.74
C GLY A 108 5.87 5.66 -9.16
N ASP A 109 6.98 6.08 -9.77
CA ASP A 109 6.99 6.57 -11.14
C ASP A 109 6.36 5.54 -12.09
N PRO A 110 5.46 5.95 -13.00
CA PRO A 110 5.09 5.11 -14.12
C PRO A 110 6.34 4.99 -15.02
N VAL A 111 6.80 3.76 -15.24
CA VAL A 111 7.67 3.43 -16.38
C VAL A 111 6.78 3.22 -17.59
#